data_AF-A0A9E3AZR1-F1
#
_entry.id   AF-A0A9E3AZR1-F1
#
_cell.length_a   1.000
_cell.length_b   1.000
_cell.length_c   1.000
_cell.angle_alpha   90.00
_cell.angle_beta   90.00
_cell.angle_gamma   90.00
#
_symmetry.space_group_name_H-M   'P 1'
#
loop_
_entity.id
_entity.type
_entity.pdbx_description
1 polymer ?
#
loop_
_entity_poly.entity_id
_entity_poly.type
_entity_poly.pdbx_seq_one_letter_code
_entity_poly.pdbx_strand_id
1 'polypeptide(L)' 'MKNPAIYYGVIALGVIALIVGILYTAGILGVHHARGYAGLGAGALLIIVGVVGMVMAKPKAAAK' A
#
# COMPACT_ATOMS: atom_id res chain seq x y z
N MET A 1 -21.71 -6.74 -0.17
CA MET A 1 -20.84 -7.91 -0.37
C MET A 1 -19.39 -7.43 -0.27
N LYS A 2 -18.65 -7.78 0.78
CA LYS A 2 -17.24 -7.35 0.96
C LYS A 2 -16.38 -8.22 0.03
N ASN A 3 -16.04 -7.70 -1.15
CA ASN A 3 -15.28 -8.47 -2.14
C ASN A 3 -13.78 -8.47 -1.73
N PRO A 4 -13.21 -9.61 -1.32
CA PRO A 4 -11.83 -9.66 -0.84
C PRO A 4 -10.80 -9.19 -1.87
N ALA A 5 -11.16 -9.24 -3.16
CA ALA A 5 -10.36 -8.72 -4.27
C ALA A 5 -9.99 -7.23 -4.12
N ILE A 6 -10.83 -6.42 -3.46
CA ILE A 6 -10.55 -4.98 -3.26
C ILE A 6 -9.32 -4.77 -2.38
N TYR A 7 -9.17 -5.56 -1.31
CA TYR A 7 -8.02 -5.42 -0.41
C TYR A 7 -6.71 -5.80 -1.09
N TYR A 8 -6.72 -6.84 -1.93
CA TYR A 8 -5.56 -7.19 -2.75
C TYR A 8 -5.20 -6.08 -3.75
N GLY A 9 -6.20 -5.47 -4.39
CA GLY A 9 -5.98 -4.33 -5.29
C GLY A 9 -5.37 -3.12 -4.59
N VAL A 10 -5.85 -2.78 -3.39
CA VAL A 10 -5.30 -1.68 -2.56
C VAL A 10 -3.85 -1.96 -2.15
N ILE A 11 -3.54 -3.19 -1.74
CA ILE A 11 -2.16 -3.58 -1.38
C ILE A 11 -1.25 -3.51 -2.62
N ALA A 12 -1.68 -4.02 -3.76
CA ALA A 12 -0.90 -3.97 -5.00
C ALA A 12 -0.59 -2.54 -5.43
N LEU A 13 -1.57 -1.63 -5.35
CA LEU A 13 -1.37 -0.20 -5.59
C LEU A 13 -0.39 0.43 -4.58
N GLY A 14 -0.50 0.06 -3.31
CA GLY A 14 0.43 0.51 -2.26
C GLY A 14 1.88 0.08 -2.53
N VAL A 15 2.09 -1.16 -2.98
CA VAL A 15 3.41 -1.68 -3.35
C VAL A 15 3.98 -0.92 -4.56
N ILE A 16 3.18 -0.67 -5.60
CA ILE A 16 3.60 0.10 -6.77
C ILE A 16 4.00 1.53 -6.34
N ALA A 17 3.20 2.18 -5.51
CA ALA A 17 3.49 3.52 -5.00
C ALA A 17 4.79 3.55 -4.17
N LEU A 18 5.05 2.53 -3.34
CA LEU A 18 6.31 2.38 -2.61
C LEU A 18 7.51 2.25 -3.55
N ILE A 19 7.42 1.38 -4.57
CA ILE A 19 8.49 1.19 -5.55
C ILE A 19 8.81 2.53 -6.23
N VAL A 20 7.79 3.25 -6.70
CA VAL A 20 7.98 4.56 -7.33
C VAL A 20 8.59 5.58 -6.36
N GLY A 21 8.14 5.62 -5.10
CA GLY A 21 8.72 6.46 -4.06
C GLY A 21 10.19 6.18 -3.79
N ILE A 22 10.58 4.90 -3.74
CA ILE A 22 11.97 4.46 -3.59
C ILE A 22 12.79 4.90 -4.80
N LEU A 23 12.29 4.69 -6.02
CA LEU A 23 13.01 5.08 -7.25
C LEU A 23 13.24 6.59 -7.36
N TYR A 24 12.28 7.41 -6.92
CA TYR A 24 12.47 8.87 -6.81
C TYR A 24 13.48 9.24 -5.72
N THR A 25 13.44 8.56 -4.58
CA THR A 25 14.36 8.82 -3.45
C THR A 25 15.80 8.41 -3.79
N ALA A 26 15.96 7.33 -4.56
CA ALA A 26 17.25 6.86 -5.07
C ALA A 26 17.81 7.72 -6.23
N GLY A 27 17.06 8.74 -6.69
CA GLY A 27 17.47 9.62 -7.79
C GLY A 27 17.42 8.97 -9.18
N ILE A 28 16.88 7.75 -9.29
CA ILE A 28 16.77 7.01 -10.57
C ILE A 28 15.78 7.68 -11.52
N LEU A 29 14.71 8.28 -10.98
CA LEU A 29 13.69 9.02 -11.75
C LEU A 29 13.90 10.55 -11.70
N GLY A 30 15.10 10.98 -11.30
CA GLY A 30 15.45 12.39 -11.08
C GLY A 30 15.38 12.82 -9.61
N VAL A 31 16.06 13.93 -9.30
CA VAL A 31 16.19 14.45 -7.93
C VAL A 31 14.94 15.24 -7.56
N HIS A 32 13.92 14.53 -7.09
CA HIS A 32 12.68 15.14 -6.59
C HIS A 32 12.36 14.59 -5.19
N HIS A 33 13.13 15.03 -4.19
CA HIS A 33 13.01 14.58 -2.80
C HIS A 33 11.56 14.63 -2.28
N ALA A 34 10.83 15.71 -2.57
CA ALA A 34 9.44 15.86 -2.15
C ALA A 34 8.51 14.76 -2.74
N ARG A 35 8.72 14.36 -3.99
CA ARG A 35 7.93 13.30 -4.65
C ARG A 35 8.30 11.92 -4.13
N GLY A 36 9.58 11.70 -3.82
CA GLY A 36 10.05 10.48 -3.17
C GLY A 36 9.37 10.25 -1.82
N TYR A 37 9.41 11.24 -0.92
CA TYR A 37 8.74 11.14 0.38
C TYR A 37 7.22 11.04 0.28
N ALA A 38 6.59 11.75 -0.66
CA ALA A 38 5.16 11.63 -0.91
C ALA A 38 4.77 10.21 -1.37
N GLY A 39 5.55 9.62 -2.29
CA GLY A 39 5.35 8.25 -2.77
C GLY A 39 5.55 7.20 -1.66
N LEU A 40 6.60 7.37 -0.84
CA LEU A 40 6.85 6.52 0.32
C LEU A 40 5.72 6.59 1.35
N GLY A 41 5.28 7.81 1.70
CA GLY A 41 4.20 8.02 2.67
C GLY A 41 2.86 7.47 2.18
N ALA A 42 2.48 7.78 0.93
CA ALA A 42 1.24 7.30 0.34
C ALA A 42 1.24 5.77 0.16
N GLY A 43 2.34 5.19 -0.32
CA GLY A 43 2.49 3.74 -0.47
C GLY A 43 2.41 3.00 0.85
N ALA A 44 3.10 3.48 1.88
CA ALA A 44 3.05 2.90 3.23
C ALA A 44 1.62 2.94 3.81
N LEU A 45 0.93 4.08 3.70
CA LEU A 45 -0.46 4.21 4.18
C LEU A 45 -1.42 3.26 3.46
N LEU A 46 -1.32 3.14 2.13
CA LEU A 46 -2.13 2.21 1.34
C LEU A 46 -1.93 0.75 1.76
N ILE A 47 -0.69 0.34 2.01
CA ILE A 47 -0.39 -1.01 2.50
C ILE A 47 -0.98 -1.22 3.89
N ILE A 48 -0.79 -0.28 4.82
CA ILE A 48 -1.31 -0.39 6.19
C ILE A 48 -2.84 -0.52 6.16
N VAL A 49 -3.54 0.38 5.45
CA VAL A 49 -5.00 0.34 5.34
C VAL A 49 -5.48 -0.94 4.67
N GLY A 50 -4.79 -1.39 3.62
CA GLY A 50 -5.10 -2.64 2.92
C GLY A 50 -4.97 -3.86 3.83
N VAL A 51 -3.88 -3.97 4.59
CA VAL A 51 -3.62 -5.08 5.52
C VAL A 51 -4.60 -5.05 6.70
N VAL A 52 -4.78 -3.90 7.36
CA VAL A 52 -5.71 -3.75 8.48
C VAL A 52 -7.14 -4.05 8.03
N GLY A 53 -7.54 -3.53 6.87
CA GLY A 53 -8.83 -3.80 6.27
C GLY A 53 -9.05 -5.29 6.00
N MET A 54 -8.02 -6.00 5.51
CA MET A 54 -8.09 -7.44 5.28
C MET A 54 -8.19 -8.24 6.59
N VAL A 55 -7.44 -7.87 7.63
CA VAL A 55 -7.50 -8.50 8.96
C VAL A 55 -8.88 -8.29 9.60
N MET A 56 -9.43 -7.08 9.54
CA MET A 56 -10.76 -6.78 10.08
C MET A 56 -11.90 -7.38 9.26
N ALA A 57 -11.70 -7.60 7.97
CA ALA A 57 -12.69 -8.21 7.08
C ALA A 57 -12.71 -9.73 7.14
N LYS A 58 -11.68 -10.38 7.71
CA LYS A 58 -11.74 -11.83 7.97
C LYS A 58 -12.92 -12.13 8.91
N PRO A 59 -13.86 -13.00 8.51
CA PRO A 59 -14.93 -13.41 9.40
C PRO A 59 -14.33 -14.00 10.67
N LYS A 60 -14.83 -13.59 11.84
CA LYS A 60 -14.54 -14.20 13.16
C LYS A 60 -14.94 -15.70 13.26
N ALA A 61 -15.24 -16.36 12.15
CA ALA A 61 -15.64 -17.77 12.08
C ALA A 61 -14.46 -18.75 12.13
N ALA A 62 -13.21 -18.27 12.11
CA ALA A 62 -12.02 -19.12 12.28
C ALA A 62 -11.55 -19.26 13.74
N ALA A 63 -12.32 -18.76 14.71
CA ALA A 63 -12.15 -19.11 16.11
C ALA A 63 -13.09 -20.28 16.42
N LYS A 64 -12.67 -21.49 16.05
CA LYS A 64 -13.24 -22.74 16.58
C LYS A 64 -12.30 -23.24 17.67
#